data_AF-A0A2D6AMK9-F1
#
_entry.id   AF-A0A2D6AMK9-F1
#
_cell.length_a   1.000
_cell.length_b   1.000
_cell.length_c   1.000
_cell.angle_alpha   90.00
_cell.angle_beta   90.00
_cell.angle_gamma   90.00
#
_symmetry.space_group_name_H-M   'P 1'
#
loop_
_entity.id
_entity.type
_entity.pdbx_description
1 polymer ?
#
loop_
_entity_poly.entity_id
_entity_poly.type
_entity_poly.pdbx_seq_one_letter_code
_entity_poly.pdbx_strand_id
1 'polypeptide(L)'
;MKGIVCIDFDGVLHNYRGWQGEGKFNEPMHGARKYVKKIRDSGFKILVFTCRTELEEVEQWLEKHDIEVDGINEHLVAFAHNGECPTMKPLADVYIDDKAIGFDRWDDSLVDMVHDLAAPKWSTSTPVRDIKLHRGDDPCLQPEFEYSHTREVDHCTECNQTTLAPVESIVINREGRTIRFCDNCSHRTVWE
;
A
#
# COMPACT_ATOMS: atom_id res chain seq x y z
N MET A 1 -24.94 -19.30 -10.84
CA MET A 1 -23.81 -18.67 -10.13
C MET A 1 -22.54 -19.34 -10.60
N LYS A 2 -21.55 -18.57 -11.06
CA LYS A 2 -20.25 -19.10 -11.57
C LYS A 2 -19.19 -19.28 -10.49
N GLY A 3 -19.28 -18.49 -9.42
CA GLY A 3 -18.32 -18.48 -8.33
C GLY A 3 -18.45 -17.22 -7.51
N ILE A 4 -17.57 -17.10 -6.52
CA ILE A 4 -17.43 -15.98 -5.59
C ILE A 4 -16.08 -15.31 -5.85
N VAL A 5 -16.12 -13.99 -6.07
CA VAL A 5 -14.92 -13.15 -6.14
C VAL A 5 -14.86 -12.29 -4.88
N CYS A 6 -13.81 -12.46 -4.10
CA CYS A 6 -13.48 -11.57 -2.99
C CYS A 6 -12.64 -10.41 -3.51
N ILE A 7 -13.00 -9.20 -3.12
CA ILE A 7 -12.31 -7.97 -3.52
C ILE A 7 -11.93 -7.22 -2.24
N ASP A 8 -10.65 -6.87 -2.11
CA ASP A 8 -10.20 -5.98 -1.05
C ASP A 8 -10.82 -4.58 -1.18
N PHE A 9 -10.88 -3.84 -0.08
CA PHE A 9 -11.42 -2.49 -0.09
C PHE A 9 -10.34 -1.43 -0.31
N ASP A 10 -9.41 -1.28 0.63
CA ASP A 10 -8.44 -0.19 0.68
C ASP A 10 -7.27 -0.41 -0.29
N GLY A 11 -7.31 0.26 -1.44
CA GLY A 11 -6.27 0.13 -2.49
C GLY A 11 -6.79 -0.58 -3.73
N VAL A 12 -7.95 -1.25 -3.64
CA VAL A 12 -8.60 -1.94 -4.76
C VAL A 12 -9.92 -1.28 -5.16
N LEU A 13 -10.89 -1.15 -4.25
CA LEU A 13 -12.16 -0.46 -4.52
C LEU A 13 -12.08 1.02 -4.17
N HIS A 14 -11.47 1.32 -3.03
CA HIS A 14 -11.30 2.65 -2.46
C HIS A 14 -9.88 3.17 -2.76
N ASN A 15 -9.78 4.43 -3.21
CA ASN A 15 -8.50 5.10 -3.47
C ASN A 15 -7.77 5.42 -2.15
N TYR A 16 -7.13 4.40 -1.58
CA TYR A 16 -6.50 4.46 -0.27
C TYR A 16 -5.24 5.33 -0.28
N ARG A 17 -5.21 6.32 0.61
CA ARG A 17 -4.07 7.25 0.81
C ARG A 17 -3.56 7.18 2.24
N GLY A 18 -3.41 5.95 2.73
CA GLY A 18 -3.14 5.69 4.14
C GLY A 18 -4.39 5.87 5.01
N TRP A 19 -4.25 5.48 6.28
CA TRP A 19 -5.31 5.59 7.27
C TRP A 19 -5.57 7.06 7.63
N GLN A 20 -6.82 7.51 7.49
CA GLN A 20 -7.23 8.89 7.79
C GLN A 20 -8.21 9.00 8.98
N GLY A 21 -8.49 7.86 9.63
CA GLY A 21 -9.51 7.70 10.65
C GLY A 21 -10.66 6.80 10.19
N GLU A 22 -11.48 6.41 11.17
CA GLU A 22 -12.68 5.59 10.97
C GLU A 22 -13.69 6.33 10.07
N GLY A 23 -14.33 5.60 9.16
CA GLY A 23 -15.34 6.13 8.25
C GLY A 23 -14.84 7.16 7.24
N LYS A 24 -13.52 7.42 7.19
CA LYS A 24 -12.93 8.38 6.24
C LYS A 24 -12.42 7.66 5.00
N PHE A 25 -13.21 7.77 3.94
CA PHE A 25 -12.93 7.17 2.63
C PHE A 25 -12.89 8.26 1.53
N ASN A 26 -11.92 8.13 0.63
CA ASN A 26 -11.78 8.87 -0.61
C ASN A 26 -12.72 8.32 -1.70
N GLU A 27 -12.58 8.84 -2.91
CA GLU A 27 -13.30 8.37 -4.10
C GLU A 27 -12.92 6.93 -4.50
N PRO A 28 -13.78 6.23 -5.26
CA PRO A 28 -13.48 4.91 -5.79
C PRO A 28 -12.26 4.91 -6.70
N MET A 29 -11.56 3.77 -6.75
CA MET A 29 -10.54 3.50 -7.75
C MET A 29 -11.13 3.60 -9.16
N HIS A 30 -10.33 4.11 -10.10
CA HIS A 30 -10.80 4.35 -11.47
C HIS A 30 -11.34 3.05 -12.09
N GLY A 31 -12.61 3.07 -12.48
CA GLY A 31 -13.27 1.94 -13.11
C GLY A 31 -13.85 0.89 -12.15
N ALA A 32 -13.65 1.01 -10.83
CA ALA A 32 -14.11 0.04 -9.84
C ALA A 32 -15.59 -0.34 -10.05
N ARG A 33 -16.52 0.63 -9.99
CA ARG A 33 -17.96 0.42 -10.26
C ARG A 33 -18.22 -0.34 -11.56
N LYS A 34 -17.62 0.13 -12.67
CA LYS A 34 -17.84 -0.44 -14.01
C LYS A 34 -17.41 -1.90 -14.08
N TYR A 35 -16.25 -2.23 -13.51
CA TYR A 35 -15.70 -3.58 -13.63
C TYR A 35 -16.28 -4.53 -12.59
N VAL A 36 -16.59 -4.09 -11.37
CA VAL A 36 -17.40 -4.86 -10.41
C VAL A 36 -18.73 -5.25 -11.04
N LYS A 37 -19.45 -4.29 -11.64
CA LYS A 37 -20.69 -4.57 -12.35
C LYS A 37 -20.52 -5.60 -13.47
N LYS A 38 -19.47 -5.49 -14.30
CA LYS A 38 -19.19 -6.46 -15.36
C LYS A 38 -18.93 -7.88 -14.83
N ILE A 39 -18.22 -8.00 -13.71
CA ILE A 39 -17.96 -9.29 -13.07
C ILE A 39 -19.29 -9.88 -12.56
N ARG A 40 -20.14 -9.07 -11.91
CA ARG A 40 -21.49 -9.47 -11.48
C ARG A 40 -22.38 -9.92 -12.64
N ASP A 41 -22.48 -9.08 -13.68
CA ASP A 41 -23.26 -9.35 -14.90
C ASP A 41 -22.80 -10.65 -15.59
N SER A 42 -21.55 -11.07 -15.38
CA SER A 42 -21.00 -12.32 -15.90
C SER A 42 -21.42 -13.57 -15.10
N GLY A 43 -22.16 -13.40 -13.99
CA GLY A 43 -22.74 -14.47 -13.18
C GLY A 43 -21.99 -14.80 -11.89
N PHE A 44 -21.02 -13.98 -11.49
CA PHE A 44 -20.29 -14.12 -10.23
C PHE A 44 -20.97 -13.37 -9.09
N LYS A 45 -20.77 -13.87 -7.87
CA LYS A 45 -21.07 -13.17 -6.64
C LYS A 45 -19.83 -12.39 -6.18
N ILE A 46 -20.03 -11.21 -5.61
CA ILE A 46 -18.95 -10.33 -5.15
C ILE A 46 -19.04 -10.21 -3.64
N LEU A 47 -17.93 -10.48 -2.98
CA LEU A 47 -17.75 -10.20 -1.56
C LEU A 47 -16.66 -9.15 -1.39
N VAL A 48 -16.90 -8.17 -0.53
CA VAL A 48 -15.83 -7.30 -0.05
C VAL A 48 -15.16 -8.00 1.12
N PHE A 49 -13.83 -8.08 1.11
CA PHE A 49 -13.05 -8.63 2.21
C PHE A 49 -12.01 -7.62 2.66
N THR A 50 -12.21 -7.01 3.82
CA THR A 50 -11.46 -5.84 4.28
C THR A 50 -11.02 -5.99 5.74
N CYS A 51 -9.88 -5.38 6.07
CA CYS A 51 -9.43 -5.23 7.47
C CYS A 51 -10.14 -4.08 8.21
N ARG A 52 -10.98 -3.29 7.53
CA ARG A 52 -11.83 -2.26 8.17
C ARG A 52 -12.79 -2.93 9.16
N THR A 53 -12.99 -2.28 10.29
CA THR A 53 -13.93 -2.73 11.33
C THR A 53 -15.25 -1.97 11.26
N GLU A 54 -15.23 -0.79 10.65
CA GLU A 54 -16.36 0.12 10.39
C GLU A 54 -17.20 -0.36 9.18
N LEU A 55 -17.78 -1.56 9.28
CA LEU A 55 -18.44 -2.21 8.14
C LEU A 55 -19.68 -1.47 7.64
N GLU A 56 -20.41 -0.79 8.53
CA GLU A 56 -21.59 0.01 8.16
C GLU A 56 -21.18 1.20 7.28
N GLU A 57 -20.08 1.87 7.62
CA GLU A 57 -19.55 2.97 6.83
C GLU A 57 -19.04 2.49 5.47
N VAL A 58 -18.42 1.30 5.42
CA VAL A 58 -18.02 0.68 4.14
C VAL A 58 -19.25 0.38 3.28
N GLU A 59 -20.33 -0.16 3.86
CA GLU A 59 -21.60 -0.41 3.16
C GLU A 59 -22.20 0.88 2.61
N GLN A 60 -22.34 1.92 3.45
CA GLN A 60 -22.84 3.24 3.04
C GLN A 60 -21.99 3.86 1.92
N TRP A 61 -20.67 3.66 1.94
CA TRP A 61 -19.78 4.13 0.89
C TRP A 61 -20.02 3.37 -0.42
N LEU A 62 -20.18 2.04 -0.38
CA LEU A 62 -20.48 1.22 -1.56
C LEU A 62 -21.82 1.64 -2.18
N GLU A 63 -22.86 1.85 -1.36
CA GLU A 63 -24.17 2.34 -1.79
C GLU A 63 -24.08 3.73 -2.44
N LYS A 64 -23.41 4.68 -1.77
CA LYS A 64 -23.20 6.05 -2.27
C LYS A 64 -22.55 6.06 -3.65
N HIS A 65 -21.63 5.13 -3.90
CA HIS A 65 -20.90 5.03 -5.16
C HIS A 65 -21.50 4.04 -6.17
N ASP A 66 -22.69 3.48 -5.89
CA ASP A 66 -23.42 2.52 -6.74
C ASP A 66 -22.56 1.30 -7.10
N ILE A 67 -21.86 0.76 -6.09
CA ILE A 67 -21.05 -0.47 -6.19
C ILE A 67 -21.81 -1.59 -5.47
N GLU A 68 -22.61 -2.32 -6.23
CA GLU A 68 -23.36 -3.46 -5.69
C GLU A 68 -22.44 -4.63 -5.34
N VAL A 69 -22.60 -5.18 -4.14
CA VAL A 69 -21.91 -6.39 -3.65
C VAL A 69 -22.91 -7.32 -2.97
N ASP A 70 -22.54 -8.58 -2.74
CA ASP A 70 -23.42 -9.57 -2.10
C ASP A 70 -23.15 -9.76 -0.61
N GLY A 71 -22.08 -9.16 -0.07
CA GLY A 71 -21.73 -9.20 1.35
C GLY A 71 -20.36 -8.57 1.64
N ILE A 72 -20.10 -8.25 2.91
CA ILE A 72 -18.85 -7.64 3.39
C ILE A 72 -18.34 -8.46 4.59
N ASN A 73 -17.15 -9.05 4.49
CA ASN A 73 -16.59 -9.94 5.52
C ASN A 73 -17.52 -11.12 5.92
N GLU A 74 -18.39 -11.52 5.00
CA GLU A 74 -19.40 -12.55 5.20
C GLU A 74 -19.11 -13.82 4.40
N HIS A 75 -19.81 -14.91 4.74
CA HIS A 75 -19.80 -16.16 3.97
C HIS A 75 -21.14 -16.34 3.25
N LEU A 76 -21.11 -16.41 1.92
CA LEU A 76 -22.31 -16.72 1.12
C LEU A 76 -22.66 -18.22 1.11
N VAL A 77 -21.70 -19.05 1.51
CA VAL A 77 -21.83 -20.51 1.55
C VAL A 77 -21.75 -20.97 3.00
N ALA A 78 -22.86 -21.48 3.52
CA ALA A 78 -22.92 -22.01 4.87
C ALA A 78 -22.13 -23.33 4.96
N PHE A 79 -20.86 -23.26 5.36
CA PHE A 79 -20.15 -24.45 5.86
C PHE A 79 -20.53 -24.67 7.31
N ALA A 80 -21.70 -25.24 7.50
CA ALA A 80 -22.26 -25.53 8.79
C ALA A 80 -21.84 -26.94 9.24
N HIS A 81 -20.75 -27.05 10.00
CA HIS A 81 -20.87 -27.86 11.21
C HIS A 81 -21.61 -26.97 12.22
N ASN A 82 -22.90 -27.23 12.43
CA ASN A 82 -23.78 -26.51 13.37
C ASN A 82 -24.19 -25.07 13.02
N GLY A 83 -24.04 -24.63 11.76
CA GLY A 83 -24.56 -23.33 11.30
C GLY A 83 -23.56 -22.19 11.40
N GLU A 84 -22.38 -22.44 11.94
CA GLU A 84 -21.32 -21.45 12.12
C GLU A 84 -20.17 -21.73 11.16
N CYS A 85 -19.70 -20.70 10.46
CA CYS A 85 -18.42 -20.76 9.76
C CYS A 85 -17.33 -20.35 10.76
N PRO A 86 -16.44 -21.25 11.20
CA PRO A 86 -15.47 -20.94 12.27
C PRO A 86 -14.33 -20.05 11.79
N THR A 87 -14.30 -19.66 10.51
CA THR A 87 -13.21 -18.89 9.91
C THR A 87 -13.67 -17.49 9.52
N MET A 88 -12.80 -16.51 9.74
CA MET A 88 -13.01 -15.11 9.32
C MET A 88 -12.72 -14.87 7.84
N LYS A 89 -12.03 -15.80 7.15
CA LYS A 89 -11.68 -15.66 5.73
C LYS A 89 -12.79 -16.26 4.85
N PRO A 90 -13.48 -15.47 4.01
CA PRO A 90 -14.53 -15.96 3.11
C PRO A 90 -14.00 -17.03 2.16
N LEU A 91 -14.79 -18.08 1.88
CA LEU A 91 -14.45 -19.03 0.83
C LEU A 91 -14.78 -18.41 -0.55
N ALA A 92 -13.74 -18.10 -1.32
CA ALA A 92 -13.86 -17.51 -2.66
C ALA A 92 -13.05 -18.28 -3.71
N ASP A 93 -13.49 -18.18 -4.96
CA ASP A 93 -12.80 -18.76 -6.12
C ASP A 93 -11.62 -17.87 -6.57
N VAL A 94 -11.74 -16.55 -6.37
CA VAL A 94 -10.71 -15.56 -6.75
C VAL A 94 -10.65 -14.47 -5.68
N TYR A 95 -9.43 -14.00 -5.36
CA TYR A 95 -9.19 -12.79 -4.58
C TYR A 95 -8.57 -11.70 -5.46
N ILE A 96 -9.08 -10.48 -5.36
CA ILE A 96 -8.52 -9.27 -5.97
C ILE A 96 -8.06 -8.37 -4.82
N ASP A 97 -6.75 -8.22 -4.66
CA ASP A 97 -6.14 -7.59 -3.49
C ASP A 97 -4.84 -6.88 -3.93
N ASP A 98 -4.62 -5.65 -3.49
CA ASP A 98 -3.48 -4.82 -3.91
C ASP A 98 -2.14 -5.26 -3.27
N LYS A 99 -2.22 -6.16 -2.27
CA LYS A 99 -1.10 -6.73 -1.52
C LYS A 99 -0.98 -8.25 -1.66
N ALA A 100 -1.76 -8.86 -2.56
CA ALA A 100 -1.63 -10.29 -2.82
C ALA A 100 -0.48 -10.62 -3.79
N ILE A 101 0.23 -11.70 -3.48
CA ILE A 101 1.12 -12.40 -4.41
C ILE A 101 0.43 -13.68 -4.84
N GLY A 102 0.35 -13.90 -6.15
CA GLY A 102 -0.13 -15.17 -6.69
C GLY A 102 0.86 -16.28 -6.34
N PHE A 103 0.47 -17.18 -5.44
CA PHE A 103 1.33 -18.29 -5.03
C PHE A 103 1.49 -19.31 -6.16
N ASP A 104 2.74 -19.70 -6.42
CA ASP A 104 3.13 -20.74 -7.37
C ASP A 104 4.03 -21.78 -6.69
N ARG A 105 5.16 -21.32 -6.14
CA ARG A 105 6.15 -22.18 -5.47
C ARG A 105 6.93 -21.43 -4.38
N TRP A 106 7.63 -22.19 -3.54
CA TRP A 106 8.55 -21.67 -2.53
C TRP A 106 9.98 -21.65 -3.08
N ASP A 107 10.43 -20.49 -3.54
CA ASP A 107 11.81 -20.25 -3.95
C ASP A 107 12.22 -18.80 -3.70
N ASP A 108 13.46 -18.45 -4.02
CA ASP A 108 14.02 -17.12 -3.78
C ASP A 108 13.24 -16.01 -4.53
N SER A 109 12.61 -16.32 -5.67
CA SER A 109 11.83 -15.34 -6.42
C SER A 109 10.59 -14.87 -5.64
N LEU A 110 10.00 -15.72 -4.79
CA LEU A 110 8.92 -15.33 -3.90
C LEU A 110 9.38 -14.32 -2.85
N VAL A 111 10.61 -14.47 -2.35
CA VAL A 111 11.20 -13.54 -1.38
C VAL A 111 11.38 -12.17 -2.02
N ASP A 112 11.92 -12.11 -3.24
CA ASP A 112 12.06 -10.86 -4.00
C ASP A 112 10.69 -10.20 -4.23
N MET A 113 9.67 -10.97 -4.64
CA MET A 113 8.31 -10.44 -4.81
C MET A 113 7.72 -9.87 -3.51
N VAL A 114 7.98 -10.49 -2.36
CA VAL A 114 7.55 -9.97 -1.05
C VAL A 114 8.24 -8.64 -0.75
N HIS A 115 9.54 -8.54 -0.98
CA HIS A 115 10.28 -7.29 -0.76
C HIS A 115 9.78 -6.17 -1.67
N ASP A 116 9.60 -6.45 -2.96
CA ASP A 116 9.11 -5.47 -3.93
C ASP A 116 7.69 -4.99 -3.62
N LEU A 117 6.78 -5.91 -3.27
CA LEU A 117 5.39 -5.57 -3.00
C LEU A 117 5.21 -4.82 -1.67
N ALA A 118 6.02 -5.15 -0.66
CA ALA A 118 6.01 -4.50 0.64
C ALA A 118 6.77 -3.16 0.67
N ALA A 119 7.50 -2.82 -0.40
CA ALA A 119 8.22 -1.55 -0.49
C ALA A 119 7.25 -0.35 -0.40
N PRO A 120 7.62 0.75 0.26
CA PRO A 120 6.77 1.94 0.34
C PRO A 120 6.41 2.49 -1.04
N LYS A 121 5.12 2.49 -1.39
CA LYS A 121 4.64 2.98 -2.71
C LYS A 121 4.53 4.51 -2.80
N TRP A 122 4.83 5.25 -1.72
CA TRP A 122 4.97 6.70 -1.81
C TRP A 122 6.35 7.01 -2.40
N SER A 123 6.38 7.33 -3.69
CA SER A 123 7.50 8.09 -4.25
C SER A 123 7.13 9.56 -4.16
N THR A 124 8.03 10.38 -3.62
CA THR A 124 7.96 11.84 -3.69
C THR A 124 8.21 12.29 -5.12
N SER A 125 7.30 11.98 -6.05
CA SER A 125 7.37 12.46 -7.42
C SER A 125 6.69 13.84 -7.53
N THR A 126 7.28 14.85 -6.91
CA THR A 126 7.16 16.22 -7.43
C THR A 126 8.58 16.68 -7.73
N PRO A 127 8.95 17.01 -8.98
CA PRO A 127 10.18 17.74 -9.20
C PRO A 127 10.02 19.08 -8.48
N VAL A 128 10.75 19.27 -7.38
CA VAL A 128 10.79 20.53 -6.65
C VAL A 128 11.37 21.59 -7.58
N ARG A 129 10.50 22.28 -8.31
CA ARG A 129 10.82 23.53 -8.99
C ARG A 129 10.32 24.65 -8.09
N ASP A 130 11.27 25.34 -7.48
CA ASP A 130 11.13 26.59 -6.74
C ASP A 130 10.11 26.58 -5.58
N ILE A 131 10.45 25.91 -4.47
CA ILE A 131 9.81 26.19 -3.18
C ILE A 131 10.56 27.35 -2.51
N LYS A 132 9.94 28.53 -2.50
CA LYS A 132 10.23 29.54 -1.48
C LYS A 132 9.73 29.00 -0.14
N LEU A 133 10.63 28.85 0.82
CA LEU A 133 10.34 28.46 2.20
C LEU A 133 9.31 29.41 2.81
N HIS A 134 8.10 28.91 3.07
CA HIS A 134 7.17 29.54 4.01
C HIS A 134 7.15 28.70 5.29
N ARG A 135 7.49 29.33 6.42
CA ARG A 135 7.24 28.76 7.74
C ARG A 135 5.73 28.68 7.92
N GLY A 136 5.19 27.48 8.04
CA GLY A 136 3.77 27.24 8.28
C GLY A 136 3.64 26.01 9.15
N ASP A 137 2.86 26.16 10.23
CA ASP A 137 2.75 25.26 11.36
C ASP A 137 2.05 23.94 11.00
N ASP A 138 2.83 22.87 10.75
CA ASP A 138 2.34 21.49 10.68
C ASP A 138 2.53 20.82 12.05
N PRO A 139 1.45 20.48 12.77
CA PRO A 139 1.53 19.87 14.10
C PRO A 139 2.02 18.41 14.11
N CYS A 140 2.31 17.80 12.95
CA CYS A 140 2.82 16.43 12.86
C CYS A 140 4.32 16.33 12.49
N LEU A 141 5.01 17.43 12.20
CA LEU A 141 6.44 17.44 11.90
C LEU A 141 7.24 17.93 13.14
N GLN A 142 8.05 17.04 13.70
CA GLN A 142 8.97 17.41 14.79
C GLN A 142 10.01 18.43 14.27
N PRO A 143 10.45 19.42 15.09
CA PRO A 143 10.97 20.70 14.56
C PRO A 143 12.43 20.74 14.06
N GLU A 144 13.17 19.64 13.93
CA GLU A 144 14.64 19.72 14.06
C GLU A 144 15.48 19.10 12.93
N PHE A 145 14.95 18.94 11.72
CA PHE A 145 15.76 18.49 10.57
C PHE A 145 16.02 19.63 9.59
N GLU A 146 17.28 20.09 9.52
CA GLU A 146 17.78 20.98 8.48
C GLU A 146 18.26 20.16 7.27
N TYR A 147 17.73 20.48 6.09
CA TYR A 147 18.12 19.83 4.83
C TYR A 147 18.94 20.81 3.99
N SER A 148 20.10 20.37 3.52
CA SER A 148 20.89 21.08 2.50
C SER A 148 21.23 20.12 1.36
N HIS A 149 21.22 20.63 0.13
CA HIS A 149 21.46 19.84 -1.08
C HIS A 149 22.73 20.33 -1.76
N THR A 150 23.79 19.53 -1.77
CA THR A 150 24.99 19.71 -2.62
C THR A 150 25.23 18.42 -3.41
N ARG A 151 25.67 18.55 -4.68
CA ARG A 151 26.01 17.40 -5.53
C ARG A 151 27.51 17.13 -5.43
N GLU A 152 27.89 16.04 -4.77
CA GLU A 152 29.26 15.50 -4.79
C GLU A 152 29.24 14.02 -5.21
N VAL A 153 30.29 13.58 -5.89
CA VAL A 153 30.43 12.21 -6.43
C VAL A 153 31.36 11.45 -5.49
N ASP A 154 30.88 10.39 -4.84
CA ASP A 154 31.66 9.61 -3.87
C ASP A 154 31.78 8.13 -4.25
N HIS A 155 32.85 7.48 -3.77
CA HIS A 155 33.15 6.06 -4.00
C HIS A 155 32.88 5.23 -2.74
N CYS A 156 32.15 4.13 -2.86
CA CYS A 156 31.98 3.17 -1.76
C CYS A 156 33.24 2.28 -1.63
N THR A 157 33.89 2.32 -0.47
CA THR A 157 35.14 1.60 -0.20
C THR A 157 34.95 0.11 0.11
N GLU A 158 33.72 -0.31 0.44
CA GLU A 158 33.40 -1.73 0.72
C GLU A 158 33.12 -2.55 -0.54
N CYS A 159 32.36 -2.01 -1.50
CA CYS A 159 32.05 -2.72 -2.75
C CYS A 159 32.88 -2.25 -3.96
N ASN A 160 33.69 -1.20 -3.79
CA ASN A 160 34.56 -0.60 -4.80
C ASN A 160 33.83 -0.21 -6.11
N GLN A 161 32.55 0.17 -6.00
CA GLN A 161 31.76 0.65 -7.12
C GLN A 161 31.54 2.16 -7.03
N THR A 162 31.60 2.82 -8.18
CA THR A 162 31.21 4.21 -8.34
C THR A 162 29.68 4.28 -8.35
N THR A 163 29.07 4.78 -7.27
CA THR A 163 27.63 4.99 -7.24
C THR A 163 27.30 6.40 -7.72
N LEU A 164 26.55 6.52 -8.82
CA LEU A 164 25.81 7.74 -9.12
C LEU A 164 24.52 7.69 -8.30
N ALA A 165 24.61 8.00 -7.01
CA ALA A 165 23.40 8.18 -6.20
C ALA A 165 22.83 9.59 -6.45
N PRO A 166 21.57 9.76 -6.86
CA PRO A 166 20.87 11.00 -6.58
C PRO A 166 20.77 11.10 -5.06
N VAL A 167 21.40 12.12 -4.48
CA VAL A 167 21.36 12.34 -3.04
C VAL A 167 19.99 12.90 -2.66
N GLU A 168 18.98 12.04 -2.61
CA GLU A 168 17.70 12.37 -1.99
C GLU A 168 17.77 11.87 -0.54
N SER A 169 17.90 12.83 0.37
CA SER A 169 17.99 12.71 1.84
C SER A 169 19.36 12.34 2.44
N ILE A 170 20.16 13.38 2.73
CA ILE A 170 21.21 13.31 3.75
C ILE A 170 20.52 13.29 5.11
N VAL A 171 20.70 12.22 5.88
CA VAL A 171 20.29 12.17 7.29
C VAL A 171 21.50 12.57 8.13
N ILE A 172 21.41 13.73 8.78
CA ILE A 172 22.41 14.20 9.73
C ILE A 172 22.05 13.66 11.11
N ASN A 173 22.95 12.92 11.75
CA ASN A 173 22.72 12.43 13.11
C ASN A 173 22.90 13.56 14.14
N ARG A 174 22.61 13.28 15.42
CA ARG A 174 22.74 14.28 16.52
C ARG A 174 24.14 14.87 16.71
N GLU A 175 25.17 14.27 16.11
CA GLU A 175 26.57 14.71 16.19
C GLU A 175 26.99 15.51 14.94
N GLY A 176 26.08 15.78 14.00
CA GLY A 176 26.38 16.51 12.78
C GLY A 176 26.98 15.64 11.66
N ARG A 177 26.99 14.30 11.82
CA ARG A 177 27.60 13.39 10.84
C ARG A 177 26.59 12.98 9.77
N THR A 178 27.06 12.94 8.53
CA THR A 178 26.27 12.54 7.37
C THR A 178 26.20 11.02 7.26
N ILE A 179 25.00 10.46 7.29
CA ILE A 179 24.77 9.04 7.04
C ILE A 179 24.35 8.87 5.58
N ARG A 180 25.08 8.06 4.82
CA ARG A 180 24.74 7.69 3.44
C ARG A 180 24.43 6.21 3.34
N PHE A 181 23.50 5.87 2.46
CA PHE A 181 23.10 4.50 2.17
C PHE A 181 23.62 4.11 0.78
N CYS A 182 24.21 2.92 0.67
CA CYS A 182 24.58 2.35 -0.62
C CYS A 182 23.45 1.41 -1.06
N ASP A 183 22.84 1.68 -2.21
CA ASP A 183 21.71 0.87 -2.70
C ASP A 183 22.13 -0.56 -3.08
N ASN A 184 23.43 -0.80 -3.27
CA ASN A 184 23.95 -2.08 -3.77
C ASN A 184 24.52 -2.99 -2.68
N CYS A 185 24.83 -2.46 -1.51
CA CYS A 185 25.18 -3.26 -0.34
C CYS A 185 24.40 -2.70 0.84
N SER A 186 23.54 -3.52 1.46
CA SER A 186 22.65 -3.16 2.57
C SER A 186 23.40 -2.71 3.85
N HIS A 187 24.69 -2.38 3.76
CA HIS A 187 25.53 -1.89 4.82
C HIS A 187 25.31 -0.39 5.05
N ARG A 188 25.26 -0.03 6.34
CA ARG A 188 25.29 1.35 6.79
C ARG A 188 26.74 1.74 6.97
N THR A 189 27.27 2.53 6.06
CA THR A 189 28.61 3.10 6.24
C THR A 189 28.45 4.53 6.74
N VAL A 190 28.93 4.79 7.96
CA VAL A 190 29.07 6.17 8.47
C VAL A 190 30.35 6.71 7.85
N TRP A 191 30.23 7.75 7.04
CA TRP A 191 31.38 8.43 6.44
C TRP A 191 31.72 9.65 7.30
N GLU A 192 32.99 9.79 7.69
CA GLU A 192 33.52 10.98 8.39
C GLU A 192 33.75 12.14 7.42
#